data_AF-A0A7Y5XNX9-F1
#
_entry.id   AF-A0A7Y5XNX9-F1
#
_cell.length_a   1.000
_cell.length_b   1.000
_cell.length_c   1.000
_cell.angle_alpha   90.00
_cell.angle_beta   90.00
_cell.angle_gamma   90.00
#
_symmetry.space_group_name_H-M   'P 1'
#
loop_
_entity.id
_entity.type
_entity.pdbx_description
1 polymer ?
#
loop_
_entity_poly.entity_id
_entity_poly.type
_entity_poly.pdbx_seq_one_letter_code
_entity_poly.pdbx_strand_id
1 'polypeptide(L)' 'MRVEDFDSEVVVTMTRGEFFLMRSLMMEAVELGDDWDFRIRVGATKDEVLSILDGLPDLPLGDA' A
#
# COMPACT_ATOMS: atom_id res chain seq x y z
N MET A 1 11.02 -6.44 -4.36
CA MET A 1 10.80 -5.01 -4.10
C MET A 1 12.13 -4.26 -4.12
N ARG A 2 12.20 -3.14 -4.83
CA ARG A 2 13.34 -2.21 -4.88
C ARG A 2 12.82 -0.81 -4.55
N VAL A 3 13.55 -0.10 -3.71
CA VAL A 3 13.23 1.28 -3.31
C VAL A 3 14.36 2.18 -3.78
N GLU A 4 14.01 3.23 -4.52
CA GLU A 4 14.93 4.25 -5.00
C GLU A 4 14.44 5.60 -4.48
N ASP A 5 15.35 6.36 -3.87
CA ASP A 5 15.08 7.68 -3.30
C ASP A 5 15.78 8.71 -4.19
N PHE A 6 14.98 9.59 -4.79
CA PHE A 6 15.43 10.66 -5.69
C PHE A 6 15.27 12.03 -5.04
N ASP A 7 15.43 12.11 -3.71
CA ASP A 7 15.28 13.29 -2.83
C ASP A 7 13.84 13.85 -2.76
N SER A 8 13.26 14.23 -3.90
CA SER A 8 11.88 14.76 -3.99
C SER A 8 10.82 13.67 -4.13
N GLU A 9 11.22 12.46 -4.50
CA GLU A 9 10.33 11.33 -4.71
C GLU A 9 10.97 10.00 -4.30
N VAL A 10 10.15 9.09 -3.81
CA VAL A 10 10.53 7.71 -3.53
C VAL A 10 9.80 6.81 -4.52
N VAL A 11 10.57 6.10 -5.36
CA VAL A 11 10.04 5.15 -6.33
C VAL A 11 10.20 3.74 -5.79
N VAL A 12 9.07 3.06 -5.62
CA VAL A 12 9.04 1.67 -5.19
C VAL A 12 8.66 0.79 -6.38
N THR A 13 9.63 -0.01 -6.84
CA THR A 13 9.40 -1.01 -7.89
C THR A 13 9.18 -2.38 -7.27
N MET A 14 8.12 -3.06 -7.68
CA MET A 14 7.79 -4.40 -7.18
C MET A 14 7.19 -5.25 -8.29
N THR A 15 7.26 -6.57 -8.13
CA THR A 15 6.60 -7.50 -9.04
C THR A 15 5.07 -7.41 -8.88
N ARG A 16 4.33 -7.92 -9.86
CA ARG A 16 2.86 -7.98 -9.79
C ARG A 16 2.36 -8.74 -8.56
N GLY A 17 3.00 -9.85 -8.21
CA GLY A 17 2.63 -10.64 -7.02
C GLY A 17 2.89 -9.87 -5.72
N GLU A 18 4.01 -9.15 -5.64
CA GLU A 18 4.32 -8.28 -4.50
C GLU A 18 3.31 -7.14 -4.37
N PHE A 19 2.84 -6.57 -5.49
CA PHE A 19 1.81 -5.53 -5.49
C PHE A 19 0.48 -6.02 -4.89
N PHE A 20 -0.02 -7.17 -5.33
CA PHE A 20 -1.27 -7.72 -4.76
C PHE A 20 -1.12 -8.11 -3.30
N LEU A 21 0.02 -8.69 -2.92
CA LEU A 21 0.31 -9.02 -1.53
C LEU A 21 0.32 -7.76 -0.66
N MET A 22 1.04 -6.71 -1.08
CA MET A 22 1.08 -5.43 -0.36
C MET A 22 -0.31 -4.82 -0.24
N ARG A 23 -1.08 -4.77 -1.33
CA ARG A 23 -2.47 -4.27 -1.31
C ARG A 23 -3.33 -5.05 -0.32
N SER A 24 -3.24 -6.38 -0.32
CA SER A 24 -4.00 -7.23 0.60
C SER A 24 -3.62 -6.97 2.06
N LEU A 25 -2.33 -6.87 2.37
CA LEU A 25 -1.85 -6.64 3.74
C LEU A 25 -2.24 -5.25 4.25
N MET A 26 -2.18 -4.23 3.38
CA MET A 26 -2.62 -2.88 3.74
C MET A 26 -4.13 -2.80 3.98
N MET A 27 -4.93 -3.49 3.16
CA MET A 27 -6.37 -3.58 3.38
C MET A 27 -6.71 -4.27 4.70
N GLU A 28 -6.05 -5.39 5.00
CA GLU A 28 -6.22 -6.10 6.28
C GLU A 28 -5.84 -5.22 7.48
N ALA A 29 -4.74 -4.47 7.39
CA ALA A 29 -4.30 -3.57 8.44
C ALA A 29 -5.30 -2.42 8.68
N VAL A 30 -5.94 -1.90 7.63
CA VAL A 30 -6.98 -0.88 7.73
C VAL A 30 -8.25 -1.45 8.37
N GLU A 31 -8.68 -2.64 7.95
CA GLU A 31 -9.90 -3.28 8.44
C GLU A 31 -9.80 -3.73 9.90
N LEU A 32 -8.66 -4.31 10.29
CA LEU A 32 -8.51 -4.98 11.59
C LEU A 32 -7.70 -4.18 12.61
N GLY A 33 -6.92 -3.19 12.18
CA GLY A 33 -6.06 -2.42 13.07
C GLY A 33 -6.85 -1.57 14.07
N ASP A 34 -6.26 -1.26 15.22
CA ASP A 34 -6.76 -0.17 16.08
C ASP A 34 -6.31 1.19 15.50
N ASP A 35 -7.17 2.20 15.52
CA ASP A 35 -6.91 3.49 14.86
C ASP A 35 -5.69 4.22 15.46
N TRP A 36 -5.50 4.13 16.78
CA TRP A 36 -4.39 4.80 17.45
C TRP A 36 -3.07 4.08 17.17
N ASP A 37 -3.04 2.74 17.27
CA ASP A 37 -1.85 1.94 16.94
C ASP A 37 -1.48 2.09 15.47
N PHE A 38 -2.46 2.01 14.56
CA PHE A 38 -2.27 2.17 13.13
C PHE A 38 -1.60 3.51 12.82
N ARG A 39 -2.14 4.61 13.35
CA ARG A 39 -1.60 5.95 13.10
C ARG A 39 -0.17 6.10 13.61
N ILE A 40 0.16 5.55 14.78
CA ILE A 40 1.52 5.64 15.33
C ILE A 40 2.52 4.86 14.47
N ARG A 41 2.13 3.68 13.97
CA ARG A 41 3.05 2.77 13.27
C ARG A 41 3.19 3.10 11.79
N VAL A 42 2.09 3.49 11.15
CA VAL A 42 2.03 3.81 9.72
C VAL A 42 2.36 5.29 9.47
N GLY A 43 2.10 6.17 10.44
CA GLY A 43 2.26 7.61 10.28
C GLY A 43 1.17 8.26 9.42
N ALA A 44 0.11 7.52 9.10
CA ALA A 44 -1.07 7.97 8.35
C ALA A 44 -2.35 7.47 9.03
N THR A 45 -3.46 8.14 8.75
CA THR A 45 -4.80 7.67 9.12
C THR A 45 -5.24 6.53 8.20
N LYS A 46 -6.17 5.70 8.68
CA LYS A 46 -6.76 4.64 7.88
C LYS A 46 -7.45 5.17 6.62
N ASP A 47 -8.13 6.31 6.71
CA ASP A 47 -8.81 6.94 5.58
C ASP A 47 -7.83 7.42 4.50
N GLU A 48 -6.68 7.98 4.89
CA GLU A 48 -5.61 8.36 3.95
C GLU A 48 -5.07 7.14 3.21
N VAL A 49 -4.83 6.04 3.94
CA VAL A 49 -4.37 4.78 3.34
C VAL A 49 -5.44 4.19 2.42
N LEU A 50 -6.71 4.20 2.83
CA LEU A 50 -7.82 3.70 2.02
C LEU A 50 -7.93 4.50 0.72
N SER A 51 -7.85 5.83 0.79
CA SER A 51 -7.85 6.69 -0.39
C SER A 51 -6.69 6.41 -1.35
N ILE A 52 -5.52 6.02 -0.84
CA ILE A 52 -4.38 5.60 -1.67
C ILE A 52 -4.69 4.26 -2.34
N LEU A 53 -5.20 3.27 -1.57
CA LEU A 53 -5.52 1.94 -2.07
C LEU A 53 -6.62 1.98 -3.14
N ASP A 54 -7.62 2.84 -2.98
CA ASP A 54 -8.68 3.08 -3.97
C ASP A 54 -8.17 3.76 -5.24
N GLY A 55 -7.09 4.53 -5.13
CA GLY A 55 -6.41 5.16 -6.27
C GLY A 55 -5.45 4.23 -7.02
N LEU A 56 -5.17 3.03 -6.50
CA LEU A 56 -4.28 2.08 -7.16
C LEU A 56 -4.95 1.49 -8.41
N PRO A 57 -4.18 1.25 -9.49
CA PRO A 57 -4.72 0.64 -10.69
C PRO A 57 -5.27 -0.76 -10.39
N ASP A 58 -6.47 -1.04 -10.88
CA ASP A 58 -7.01 -2.41 -10.88
C ASP A 58 -6.25 -3.22 -11.92
N LEU A 59 -5.22 -3.93 -11.46
CA LEU A 59 -4.42 -4.79 -12.30
C LEU A 59 -5.16 -6.13 -12.45
N PRO A 60 -5.35 -6.67 -13.67
CA PRO A 60 -5.97 -7.98 -13.83
C PRO A 60 -5.20 -9.09 -13.09
N LEU A 61 -5.87 -10.10 -12.57
CA LEU A 61 -5.21 -11.27 -11.97
C LEU A 61 -4.72 -12.26 -13.06
N GLY A 62 -3.87 -11.80 -14.01
CA GLY A 62 -3.44 -12.59 -15.19
C GLY A 62 -4.57 -12.77 -16.24
N ASP A 63 -4.35 -12.94 -17.54
CA ASP A 63 -3.18 -13.43 -18.28
C ASP A 63 -2.81 -12.52 -19.47
N ALA A 64 -1.51 -12.30 -19.68
CA ALA A 64 -0.90 -11.97 -20.97
C ALA A 64 0.52 -12.54 -21.03
#